data_AF-A0A350UB97-F1
#
_entry.id   AF-A0A350UB97-F1
#
_cell.length_a   1.000
_cell.length_b   1.000
_cell.length_c   1.000
_cell.angle_alpha   90.00
_cell.angle_beta   90.00
_cell.angle_gamma   90.00
#
_symmetry.space_group_name_H-M   'P 1'
#
loop_
_entity.id
_entity.type
_entity.pdbx_description
1 polymer ?
#
loop_
_entity_poly.entity_id
_entity_poly.type
_entity_poly.pdbx_seq_one_letter_code
_entity_poly.pdbx_strand_id
1 'polypeptide(L)'
;MTRLSEAERLSLLCAPDRVLWAQDSVVLAGMDEVGRGPLAGPVVVCCAAMPPEPLISYVNDSKKVSRARREKLYPILTQIALGFATAWVFPEVIDEINILEATKRAFAEAFARMPIAVTDVLIDALTGLNIPARQHPIIHGDALSYSIACASIIAKVERDRYMQEQGALYPEYGFARNKGYGTAEHIAAIRKHGPCPIHRRSFIRSYV
;
A
#
# COMPACT_ATOMS: atom_id res chain seq x y z
N MET A 1 -2.91 -27.09 17.56
CA MET A 1 -2.81 -25.65 17.88
C MET A 1 -4.21 -25.06 17.83
N THR A 2 -4.67 -24.51 18.94
CA THR A 2 -5.99 -23.86 19.04
C THR A 2 -6.03 -22.66 18.11
N ARG A 3 -7.09 -22.53 17.31
CA ARG A 3 -7.26 -21.39 16.40
C ARG A 3 -7.52 -20.15 17.25
N LEU A 4 -6.66 -19.13 17.16
CA LEU A 4 -6.86 -17.85 17.82
C LEU A 4 -8.24 -17.28 17.43
N SER A 5 -8.94 -16.71 18.40
CA SER A 5 -10.10 -15.86 18.13
C SER A 5 -9.67 -14.62 17.35
N GLU A 6 -10.63 -13.97 16.69
CA GLU A 6 -10.35 -12.77 15.92
C GLU A 6 -9.86 -11.61 16.80
N ALA A 7 -10.40 -11.50 18.01
CA ALA A 7 -9.97 -10.50 18.99
C ALA A 7 -8.51 -10.73 19.44
N GLU A 8 -8.14 -11.98 19.72
CA GLU A 8 -6.75 -12.33 20.07
C GLU A 8 -5.79 -12.05 18.92
N ARG A 9 -6.18 -12.40 17.69
CA ARG A 9 -5.37 -12.14 16.49
C ARG A 9 -5.14 -10.64 16.28
N LEU A 10 -6.20 -9.82 16.41
CA LEU A 10 -6.08 -8.36 16.29
C LEU A 10 -5.26 -7.77 17.42
N SER A 11 -5.41 -8.28 18.65
CA SER A 11 -4.59 -7.86 19.79
C SER A 11 -3.10 -8.09 19.51
N LEU A 12 -2.72 -9.25 18.96
CA LEU A 12 -1.35 -9.55 18.55
C LEU A 12 -0.87 -8.66 17.40
N LEU A 13 -1.70 -8.47 16.36
CA LEU A 13 -1.37 -7.59 15.22
C LEU A 13 -1.17 -6.13 15.66
N CYS A 14 -1.83 -5.72 16.74
CA CYS A 14 -1.81 -4.36 17.24
C CYS A 14 -0.74 -4.13 18.32
N ALA A 15 -0.01 -5.16 18.74
CA ALA A 15 0.97 -5.07 19.81
C ALA A 15 2.02 -3.95 19.62
N PRO A 16 2.66 -3.76 18.44
CA PRO A 16 3.60 -2.66 18.27
C PRO A 16 2.91 -1.29 18.28
N ASP A 17 1.71 -1.19 17.71
CA ASP A 17 0.91 0.04 17.71
C ASP A 17 0.58 0.51 19.13
N ARG A 18 0.20 -0.43 20.02
CA ARG A 18 -0.15 -0.11 21.41
C ARG A 18 1.01 0.48 22.21
N VAL A 19 2.25 0.08 21.93
CA VAL A 19 3.44 0.66 22.58
C VAL A 19 3.57 2.16 22.28
N LEU A 20 3.19 2.57 21.07
CA LEU A 20 3.24 3.96 20.63
C LEU A 20 2.00 4.73 21.08
N TRP A 21 0.80 4.14 20.97
CA TRP A 21 -0.43 4.78 21.45
C TRP A 21 -0.48 5.02 22.97
N ALA A 22 0.28 4.27 23.76
CA ALA A 22 0.37 4.47 25.20
C ALA A 22 1.23 5.67 25.61
N GLN A 23 1.97 6.26 24.67
CA GLN A 23 2.85 7.40 24.94
C GLN A 23 2.09 8.72 24.75
N ASP A 24 2.27 9.63 25.69
CA ASP A 24 1.69 10.96 25.60
C ASP A 24 2.19 11.71 24.35
N SER A 25 1.30 12.49 23.73
CA SER A 25 1.61 13.31 22.55
C SER A 25 2.01 12.54 21.29
N VAL A 26 1.86 11.21 21.26
CA VAL A 26 2.06 10.41 20.05
C VAL A 26 0.80 10.43 19.19
N VAL A 27 0.95 10.90 17.95
CA VAL A 27 -0.01 10.70 16.87
C VAL A 27 0.62 9.72 15.88
N LEU A 28 0.16 8.47 15.95
CA LEU A 28 0.70 7.36 15.18
C LEU A 28 0.01 7.23 13.82
N ALA A 29 0.81 7.03 12.77
CA ALA A 29 0.32 6.53 11.48
C ALA A 29 1.06 5.26 11.05
N GLY A 30 0.35 4.37 10.36
CA GLY A 30 0.96 3.28 9.60
C GLY A 30 1.14 3.67 8.14
N MET A 31 2.21 3.20 7.53
CA MET A 31 2.51 3.45 6.13
C MET A 31 2.90 2.16 5.40
N ASP A 32 2.34 1.96 4.21
CA ASP A 32 2.67 0.82 3.34
C ASP A 32 2.53 1.18 1.86
N GLU A 33 3.27 0.46 1.01
CA GLU A 33 3.22 0.62 -0.43
C GLU A 33 2.64 -0.58 -1.18
N VAL A 34 2.01 -0.30 -2.32
CA VAL A 34 1.54 -1.30 -3.26
C VAL A 34 2.02 -0.97 -4.66
N GLY A 35 2.50 -2.00 -5.37
CA GLY A 35 2.81 -1.87 -6.78
C GLY A 35 4.28 -1.62 -7.08
N ARG A 36 5.22 -2.06 -6.25
CA ARG A 36 6.64 -1.97 -6.61
C ARG A 36 7.06 -2.92 -7.75
N GLY A 37 6.60 -4.17 -7.71
CA GLY A 37 6.98 -5.21 -8.69
C GLY A 37 6.29 -5.23 -10.07
N PRO A 38 5.06 -4.72 -10.27
CA PRO A 38 4.39 -4.70 -11.57
C PRO A 38 5.20 -4.06 -12.70
N LEU A 39 5.02 -4.56 -13.92
CA LEU A 39 5.57 -4.01 -15.16
C LEU A 39 4.82 -2.74 -15.61
N ALA A 40 3.60 -2.53 -15.10
CA ALA A 40 2.73 -1.43 -15.47
C ALA A 40 1.98 -0.84 -14.27
N GLY A 41 1.63 0.44 -14.41
CA GLY A 41 0.91 1.23 -13.42
C GLY A 41 1.80 1.86 -12.35
N PRO A 42 1.22 2.68 -11.46
CA PRO A 42 1.96 3.42 -10.44
C PRO A 42 2.40 2.52 -9.28
N VAL A 43 3.32 3.05 -8.48
CA VAL A 43 3.45 2.68 -7.07
C VAL A 43 2.57 3.62 -6.25
N VAL A 44 1.81 3.07 -5.31
CA VAL A 44 0.87 3.82 -4.45
C VAL A 44 1.26 3.57 -3.00
N VAL A 45 1.40 4.65 -2.23
CA VAL A 45 1.61 4.59 -0.77
C VAL A 45 0.39 5.16 -0.07
N CYS A 46 0.00 4.56 1.05
CA CYS A 46 -0.94 5.13 1.99
C CYS A 46 -0.23 5.46 3.29
N CYS A 47 -0.54 6.61 3.88
CA CYS A 47 -0.27 6.94 5.28
C CYS A 47 -1.62 7.03 5.99
N ALA A 48 -1.83 6.28 7.06
CA ALA A 48 -3.11 6.23 7.76
C ALA A 48 -2.92 6.25 9.28
N ALA A 49 -3.53 7.23 9.95
CA ALA A 49 -3.61 7.33 11.39
C ALA A 49 -4.93 6.74 11.87
N MET A 50 -4.86 5.62 12.60
CA MET A 50 -6.02 4.90 13.12
C MET A 50 -6.21 5.20 14.61
N PRO A 51 -7.45 5.26 15.10
CA PRO A 51 -7.69 5.32 16.54
C PRO A 51 -7.27 4.00 17.20
N PRO A 52 -6.88 4.01 18.50
CA PRO A 52 -6.47 2.79 19.20
C PRO A 52 -7.58 1.74 19.33
N GLU A 53 -8.83 2.20 19.42
CA GLU A 53 -10.03 1.38 19.50
C GLU A 53 -11.19 2.09 18.78
N PRO A 54 -12.19 1.37 18.26
CA PRO A 54 -12.24 -0.10 18.19
C PRO A 54 -11.34 -0.66 17.09
N LEU A 55 -10.68 -1.80 17.35
CA LEU A 55 -10.01 -2.55 16.28
C LEU A 55 -11.03 -3.15 15.29
N ILE A 56 -10.83 -2.89 14.00
CA ILE A 56 -11.70 -3.34 12.92
C ILE A 56 -11.41 -4.81 12.57
N SER A 57 -12.44 -5.65 12.71
CA SER A 57 -12.37 -7.08 12.35
C SER A 57 -11.92 -7.31 10.92
N TYR A 58 -11.19 -8.40 10.73
CA TYR A 58 -10.61 -8.88 9.47
C TYR A 58 -9.50 -8.03 8.86
N VAL A 59 -9.07 -6.94 9.50
CA VAL A 59 -7.83 -6.24 9.14
C VAL A 59 -6.65 -7.18 9.34
N ASN A 60 -5.85 -7.33 8.29
CA ASN A 60 -4.67 -8.18 8.22
C ASN A 60 -3.85 -7.74 6.99
N ASP A 61 -2.69 -8.34 6.76
CA ASP A 61 -1.93 -8.25 5.52
C ASP A 61 -2.87 -8.28 4.31
N SER A 62 -2.83 -7.21 3.51
CA SER A 62 -3.77 -7.01 2.39
C SER A 62 -3.76 -8.19 1.42
N LYS A 63 -2.65 -8.92 1.27
CA LYS A 63 -2.52 -10.11 0.39
C LYS A 63 -3.28 -11.31 0.96
N LYS A 64 -3.44 -11.40 2.29
CA LYS A 64 -4.20 -12.45 2.99
C LYS A 64 -5.69 -12.14 3.09
N VAL A 65 -6.10 -10.88 2.88
CA VAL A 65 -7.51 -10.48 2.84
C VAL A 65 -8.03 -10.63 1.41
N SER A 66 -9.20 -11.27 1.22
CA SER A 66 -9.78 -11.40 -0.12
C SER A 66 -10.19 -10.05 -0.71
N ARG A 67 -10.19 -9.91 -2.05
CA ARG A 67 -10.60 -8.67 -2.74
C ARG A 67 -11.97 -8.17 -2.25
N ALA A 68 -12.98 -9.05 -2.25
CA ALA A 68 -14.33 -8.69 -1.82
C ALA A 68 -14.37 -8.19 -0.37
N ARG A 69 -13.48 -8.69 0.50
CA ARG A 69 -13.38 -8.21 1.87
C ARG A 69 -12.62 -6.88 1.97
N ARG A 70 -11.54 -6.70 1.21
CA ARG A 70 -10.83 -5.40 1.14
C ARG A 70 -11.76 -4.28 0.69
N GLU A 71 -12.59 -4.52 -0.32
CA GLU A 71 -13.59 -3.52 -0.79
C GLU A 71 -14.62 -3.16 0.29
N LYS A 72 -14.99 -4.11 1.16
CA LYS A 72 -15.88 -3.86 2.31
C LYS A 72 -15.16 -3.13 3.45
N LEU A 73 -13.87 -3.43 3.67
CA LEU A 73 -13.05 -2.79 4.70
C LEU A 73 -12.70 -1.35 4.32
N TYR A 74 -12.43 -1.07 3.05
CA TYR A 74 -12.03 0.26 2.58
C TYR A 74 -12.89 1.40 3.15
N PRO A 75 -14.24 1.43 2.95
CA PRO A 75 -15.05 2.52 3.48
C PRO A 75 -15.02 2.60 5.01
N ILE A 76 -14.94 1.46 5.71
CA ILE A 76 -14.87 1.40 7.17
C ILE A 76 -13.55 2.02 7.66
N LEU A 77 -12.43 1.62 7.07
CA LEU A 77 -11.10 2.12 7.39
C LEU A 77 -11.01 3.63 7.15
N THR A 78 -11.44 4.11 5.98
CA THR A 78 -11.36 5.53 5.63
C THR A 78 -12.30 6.41 6.46
N GLN A 79 -13.40 5.85 6.95
CA GLN A 79 -14.34 6.57 7.81
C GLN A 79 -13.87 6.64 9.27
N ILE A 80 -13.23 5.59 9.78
CA ILE A 80 -12.76 5.50 11.17
C ILE A 80 -11.39 6.15 11.36
N ALA A 81 -10.56 6.22 10.31
CA ALA A 81 -9.25 6.86 10.38
C ALA A 81 -9.35 8.29 10.92
N LEU A 82 -8.46 8.65 11.84
CA LEU A 82 -8.29 10.02 12.33
C LEU A 82 -7.81 10.95 11.20
N GLY A 83 -7.08 10.37 10.26
CA GLY A 83 -6.66 10.99 9.01
C GLY A 83 -5.95 9.95 8.15
N PHE A 84 -6.04 10.11 6.83
CA PHE A 84 -5.22 9.32 5.91
C PHE A 84 -4.96 10.13 4.64
N ALA A 85 -3.91 9.74 3.92
CA ALA A 85 -3.60 10.28 2.62
C ALA A 85 -2.90 9.23 1.76
N THR A 86 -3.11 9.32 0.44
CA THR A 86 -2.40 8.48 -0.53
C THR A 86 -1.55 9.32 -1.49
N ALA A 87 -0.45 8.74 -1.94
CA ALA A 87 0.44 9.32 -2.93
C ALA A 87 0.80 8.29 -3.99
N TRP A 88 0.91 8.77 -5.22
CA TRP A 88 0.93 7.96 -6.41
C TRP A 88 2.09 8.43 -7.28
N VAL A 89 3.01 7.52 -7.60
CA VAL A 89 4.13 7.82 -8.51
C VAL A 89 3.96 6.95 -9.74
N PHE A 90 3.77 7.61 -10.88
CA PHE A 90 3.42 7.00 -12.16
C PHE A 90 4.67 6.53 -12.93
N PRO A 91 4.50 5.63 -13.93
CA PRO A 91 5.60 5.00 -14.66
C PRO A 91 6.66 5.96 -15.20
N GLU A 92 6.25 7.13 -15.68
CA GLU A 92 7.16 8.15 -16.24
C GLU A 92 8.20 8.55 -15.20
N VAL A 93 7.75 8.89 -13.99
CA VAL A 93 8.64 9.23 -12.87
C VAL A 93 9.41 8.01 -12.38
N ILE A 94 8.79 6.82 -12.30
CA ILE A 94 9.48 5.59 -11.89
C ILE A 94 10.67 5.29 -12.81
N ASP A 95 10.49 5.47 -14.11
CA ASP A 95 11.53 5.24 -15.11
C ASP A 95 12.67 6.27 -15.02
N GLU A 96 12.38 7.51 -14.60
CA GLU A 96 13.36 8.57 -14.39
C GLU A 96 14.21 8.36 -13.13
N ILE A 97 13.57 8.08 -11.99
CA ILE A 97 14.24 8.09 -10.67
C ILE A 97 14.43 6.71 -10.06
N ASN A 98 14.07 5.63 -10.75
CA ASN A 98 14.02 4.24 -10.25
C ASN A 98 12.93 3.96 -9.20
N ILE A 99 12.61 2.67 -9.02
CA ILE A 99 11.50 2.25 -8.15
C ILE A 99 11.74 2.49 -6.66
N LEU A 100 12.98 2.45 -6.18
CA LEU A 100 13.28 2.70 -4.76
C LEU A 100 13.04 4.17 -4.42
N GLU A 101 13.58 5.10 -5.21
CA GLU A 101 13.41 6.53 -4.95
C GLU A 101 11.98 6.99 -5.27
N ALA A 102 11.32 6.42 -6.28
CA ALA A 102 9.89 6.62 -6.51
C ALA A 102 9.03 6.19 -5.32
N THR A 103 9.38 5.06 -4.69
CA THR A 103 8.70 4.58 -3.48
C THR A 103 8.93 5.55 -2.32
N LYS A 104 10.18 5.94 -2.03
CA LYS A 104 10.50 6.92 -0.97
C LYS A 104 9.79 8.27 -1.17
N ARG A 105 9.73 8.74 -2.42
CA ARG A 105 8.98 9.95 -2.81
C ARG A 105 7.49 9.79 -2.48
N ALA A 106 6.89 8.66 -2.85
CA ALA A 106 5.49 8.37 -2.53
C ALA A 106 5.24 8.35 -1.00
N PHE A 107 6.14 7.76 -0.20
CA PHE A 107 6.05 7.82 1.25
C PHE A 107 6.09 9.25 1.79
N ALA A 108 7.06 10.05 1.37
CA ALA A 108 7.18 11.44 1.81
C ALA A 108 5.96 12.29 1.41
N GLU A 109 5.44 12.09 0.20
CA GLU A 109 4.27 12.79 -0.32
C GLU A 109 2.97 12.35 0.39
N ALA A 110 2.80 11.07 0.70
CA ALA A 110 1.65 10.58 1.47
C ALA A 110 1.67 11.16 2.88
N PHE A 111 2.84 11.21 3.54
CA PHE A 111 2.99 11.84 4.84
C PHE A 111 2.66 13.34 4.79
N ALA A 112 3.22 14.08 3.83
CA ALA A 112 3.03 15.53 3.72
C ALA A 112 1.58 15.95 3.44
N ARG A 113 0.77 15.03 2.90
CA ARG A 113 -0.66 15.23 2.63
C ARG A 113 -1.58 14.85 3.80
N MET A 114 -1.03 14.34 4.90
CA MET A 114 -1.84 13.97 6.06
C MET A 114 -2.62 15.18 6.57
N PRO A 115 -3.93 15.04 6.83
CA PRO A 115 -4.76 16.16 7.29
C PRO A 115 -4.54 16.49 8.78
N ILE A 116 -3.70 15.71 9.47
CA ILE A 116 -3.36 15.84 10.88
C ILE A 116 -1.84 15.80 11.06
N ALA A 117 -1.35 16.41 12.13
CA ALA A 117 0.06 16.37 12.48
C ALA A 117 0.44 14.99 13.07
N VAL A 118 1.10 14.15 12.26
CA VAL A 118 1.62 12.85 12.67
C VAL A 118 3.01 13.01 13.27
N THR A 119 3.25 12.42 14.44
CA THR A 119 4.54 12.50 15.15
C THR A 119 5.40 11.26 14.95
N ASP A 120 4.76 10.11 14.75
CA ASP A 120 5.40 8.79 14.67
C ASP A 120 4.78 7.98 13.53
N VAL A 121 5.63 7.28 12.78
CA VAL A 121 5.20 6.41 11.69
C VAL A 121 5.76 5.00 11.84
N LEU A 122 4.89 4.01 11.70
CA LEU A 122 5.26 2.60 11.49
C LEU A 122 5.33 2.34 9.98
N ILE A 123 6.44 1.78 9.51
CA ILE A 123 6.70 1.62 8.07
C ILE A 123 7.12 0.16 7.77
N ASP A 124 6.57 -0.45 6.72
CA ASP A 124 7.02 -1.77 6.28
C ASP A 124 8.37 -1.70 5.56
N ALA A 125 9.39 -2.32 6.16
CA ALA A 125 10.69 -2.63 5.56
C ALA A 125 11.47 -1.48 4.86
N LEU A 126 11.13 -0.21 5.12
CA LEU A 126 11.81 0.97 4.56
C LEU A 126 12.32 1.91 5.67
N THR A 127 13.50 2.48 5.47
CA THR A 127 14.16 3.39 6.42
C THR A 127 14.68 4.64 5.73
N GLY A 128 14.94 5.68 6.52
CA GLY A 128 15.61 6.89 6.05
C GLY A 128 14.74 7.77 5.16
N LEU A 129 13.42 7.81 5.42
CA LEU A 129 12.55 8.77 4.75
C LEU A 129 12.86 10.19 5.24
N ASN A 130 12.85 11.17 4.34
CA ASN A 130 13.02 12.57 4.71
C ASN A 130 11.66 13.17 5.11
N ILE A 131 11.16 12.77 6.28
CA ILE A 131 9.89 13.25 6.85
C ILE A 131 10.09 13.70 8.30
N PRO A 132 9.38 14.75 8.76
CA PRO A 132 9.50 15.28 10.12
C PRO A 132 8.68 14.44 11.12
N ALA A 133 8.87 13.12 11.12
CA ALA A 133 8.27 12.18 12.07
C ALA A 133 9.30 11.14 12.50
N ARG A 134 9.15 10.64 13.73
CA ARG A 134 9.94 9.49 14.20
C ARG A 134 9.54 8.26 13.42
N GLN A 135 10.53 7.53 12.90
CA GLN A 135 10.31 6.39 12.02
C GLN A 135 10.60 5.08 12.76
N HIS A 136 9.63 4.18 12.70
CA HIS A 136 9.66 2.87 13.36
C HIS A 136 9.53 1.78 12.27
N PRO A 137 10.64 1.40 11.62
CA PRO A 137 10.60 0.37 10.57
C PRO A 137 10.31 -1.01 11.17
N ILE A 138 9.41 -1.76 10.53
CA ILE A 138 9.08 -3.14 10.88
C ILE A 138 9.26 -4.00 9.65
N ILE A 139 10.03 -5.08 9.76
CA ILE A 139 10.13 -6.08 8.70
C ILE A 139 8.85 -6.91 8.71
N HIS A 140 8.13 -6.99 7.58
CA HIS A 140 6.81 -7.62 7.48
C HIS A 140 5.75 -6.88 8.31
N GLY A 141 5.80 -5.54 8.25
CA GLY A 141 4.92 -4.66 9.01
C GLY A 141 3.44 -4.91 8.76
N ASP A 142 3.04 -5.25 7.53
CA ASP A 142 1.65 -5.55 7.16
C ASP A 142 1.06 -6.76 7.91
N ALA A 143 1.90 -7.66 8.40
CA ALA A 143 1.52 -8.84 9.19
C ALA A 143 1.73 -8.67 10.70
N LEU A 144 2.37 -7.57 11.13
CA LEU A 144 2.79 -7.36 12.51
C LEU A 144 2.25 -6.08 13.15
N SER A 145 1.78 -5.11 12.36
CA SER A 145 1.20 -3.85 12.83
C SER A 145 -0.19 -3.63 12.25
N TYR A 146 -1.11 -3.22 13.11
CA TYR A 146 -2.49 -2.93 12.74
C TYR A 146 -2.59 -1.71 11.83
N SER A 147 -1.86 -0.64 12.13
CA SER A 147 -1.86 0.59 11.35
C SER A 147 -1.24 0.37 9.97
N ILE A 148 -0.13 -0.37 9.86
CA ILE A 148 0.45 -0.74 8.56
C ILE A 148 -0.54 -1.61 7.78
N ALA A 149 -1.18 -2.60 8.41
CA ALA A 149 -2.19 -3.42 7.77
C ALA A 149 -3.37 -2.58 7.22
N CYS A 150 -3.84 -1.56 7.95
CA CYS A 150 -4.87 -0.65 7.48
C CYS A 150 -4.41 0.13 6.24
N ALA A 151 -3.22 0.74 6.29
CA ALA A 151 -2.63 1.46 5.16
C ALA A 151 -2.46 0.56 3.93
N SER A 152 -2.00 -0.68 4.12
CA SER A 152 -1.83 -1.69 3.06
C SER A 152 -3.13 -1.96 2.32
N ILE A 153 -4.26 -2.07 3.05
CA ILE A 153 -5.58 -2.33 2.47
C ILE A 153 -6.05 -1.13 1.66
N ILE A 154 -5.91 0.09 2.20
CA ILE A 154 -6.31 1.32 1.52
C ILE A 154 -5.53 1.48 0.20
N ALA A 155 -4.19 1.43 0.26
CA ALA A 155 -3.33 1.50 -0.92
C ALA A 155 -3.66 0.40 -1.94
N LYS A 156 -3.91 -0.82 -1.47
CA LYS A 156 -4.22 -1.97 -2.34
C LYS A 156 -5.54 -1.79 -3.08
N VAL A 157 -6.58 -1.33 -2.41
CA VAL A 157 -7.90 -1.11 -3.01
C VAL A 157 -7.84 0.00 -4.04
N GLU A 158 -7.22 1.13 -3.72
CA GLU A 158 -7.07 2.25 -4.65
C GLU A 158 -6.30 1.86 -5.90
N ARG A 159 -5.15 1.20 -5.74
CA ARG A 159 -4.37 0.73 -6.89
C ARG A 159 -5.11 -0.32 -7.71
N ASP A 160 -5.79 -1.27 -7.06
CA ASP A 160 -6.54 -2.32 -7.77
C ASP A 160 -7.73 -1.74 -8.56
N ARG A 161 -8.37 -0.67 -8.09
CA ARG A 161 -9.42 0.06 -8.82
C ARG A 161 -8.83 0.76 -10.04
N TYR A 162 -7.74 1.50 -9.89
CA TYR A 162 -7.03 2.12 -11.02
C TYR A 162 -6.65 1.08 -12.09
N MET A 163 -6.05 -0.05 -11.70
CA MET A 163 -5.66 -1.08 -12.67
C MET A 163 -6.86 -1.76 -13.36
N GLN A 164 -8.05 -1.72 -12.79
CA GLN A 164 -9.27 -2.17 -13.46
C GLN A 164 -9.73 -1.18 -14.54
N GLU A 165 -9.73 0.11 -14.22
CA GLU A 165 -10.02 1.17 -15.19
C GLU A 165 -9.05 1.12 -16.37
N GLN A 166 -7.76 0.96 -16.09
CA GLN A 166 -6.75 0.78 -17.14
C GLN A 166 -6.95 -0.52 -17.93
N GLY A 167 -7.51 -1.56 -17.32
CA GLY A 167 -7.86 -2.80 -18.01
C GLY A 167 -9.04 -2.65 -18.97
N ALA A 168 -9.93 -1.69 -18.75
CA ALA A 168 -10.97 -1.34 -19.71
C ALA A 168 -10.39 -0.51 -20.88
N LEU A 169 -9.43 0.36 -20.61
CA LEU A 169 -8.78 1.20 -21.62
C LEU A 169 -7.79 0.43 -22.51
N TYR A 170 -7.09 -0.55 -21.94
CA TYR A 170 -6.09 -1.38 -22.62
C TYR A 170 -6.40 -2.88 -22.44
N PRO A 171 -7.44 -3.39 -23.10
CA PRO A 171 -7.96 -4.73 -22.88
C PRO A 171 -6.97 -5.85 -23.23
N GLU A 172 -5.98 -5.58 -24.08
CA GLU A 172 -5.00 -6.55 -24.58
C GLU A 172 -4.08 -7.10 -23.48
N TYR A 173 -3.84 -6.31 -22.43
CA TYR A 173 -2.81 -6.60 -21.43
C TYR A 173 -3.35 -7.29 -20.18
N GLY A 174 -4.67 -7.45 -20.04
CA GLY A 174 -5.28 -8.14 -18.91
C GLY A 174 -5.12 -7.44 -17.55
N PHE A 175 -4.93 -6.12 -17.53
CA PHE A 175 -4.67 -5.34 -16.29
C PHE A 175 -5.74 -5.52 -15.21
N ALA A 176 -7.01 -5.64 -15.60
CA ALA A 176 -8.11 -5.89 -14.67
C ALA A 176 -7.95 -7.21 -13.89
N ARG A 177 -7.18 -8.17 -14.40
CA ARG A 177 -6.84 -9.44 -13.72
C ARG A 177 -5.47 -9.37 -13.07
N ASN A 178 -4.42 -9.16 -13.86
CA ASN A 178 -3.04 -9.25 -13.42
C ASN A 178 -2.50 -8.01 -12.70
N LYS A 179 -3.24 -6.90 -12.64
CA LYS A 179 -2.85 -5.65 -11.94
C LYS A 179 -1.48 -5.08 -12.36
N GLY A 180 -1.06 -5.38 -13.59
CA GLY A 180 0.23 -4.98 -14.17
C GLY A 180 1.39 -5.93 -13.85
N TYR A 181 1.19 -7.00 -13.08
CA TYR A 181 2.25 -7.99 -12.84
C TYR A 181 2.62 -8.74 -14.12
N GLY A 182 3.90 -9.09 -14.27
CA GLY A 182 4.46 -9.79 -15.43
C GLY A 182 4.06 -11.26 -15.53
N THR A 183 2.76 -11.52 -15.64
CA THR A 183 2.23 -12.86 -15.93
C THR A 183 2.59 -13.28 -17.36
N ALA A 184 2.58 -14.59 -17.66
CA ALA A 184 2.85 -15.09 -19.01
C ALA A 184 1.95 -14.44 -20.08
N GLU A 185 0.66 -14.25 -19.77
CA GLU A 185 -0.29 -13.55 -20.63
C GLU A 185 0.10 -12.08 -20.85
N HIS A 186 0.47 -11.36 -19.80
CA HIS A 186 0.86 -9.95 -19.90
C HIS A 186 2.13 -9.77 -20.74
N ILE A 187 3.13 -10.62 -20.53
CA ILE A 187 4.38 -10.60 -21.30
C ILE A 187 4.11 -10.94 -22.78
N ALA A 188 3.23 -11.91 -23.05
CA ALA A 188 2.81 -12.24 -24.41
C ALA A 188 2.09 -11.06 -25.09
N ALA A 189 1.24 -10.34 -24.36
CA ALA A 189 0.57 -9.14 -24.85
C ALA A 189 1.56 -8.02 -25.18
N ILE A 190 2.56 -7.77 -24.32
CA ILE A 190 3.63 -6.79 -24.60
C ILE A 190 4.37 -7.14 -25.88
N ARG A 191 4.76 -8.40 -26.08
CA ARG A 191 5.46 -8.85 -27.30
C ARG A 191 4.62 -8.70 -28.56
N LYS A 192 3.31 -8.91 -28.46
CA LYS A 192 2.39 -8.90 -29.60
C LYS A 192 1.92 -7.49 -29.98
N HIS A 193 1.62 -6.66 -28.99
CA HIS A 193 0.97 -5.36 -29.18
C HIS A 193 1.92 -4.18 -28.92
N GLY A 194 3.13 -4.45 -28.44
CA GLY A 194 4.02 -3.43 -27.90
C GLY A 194 3.53 -2.88 -26.55
N PRO A 195 4.32 -2.04 -25.89
CA PRO A 195 3.95 -1.40 -24.63
C PRO A 195 3.01 -0.19 -24.79
N CYS A 196 1.95 -0.15 -23.97
CA CYS A 196 1.05 1.01 -23.83
C CYS A 196 1.61 2.08 -22.85
N PRO A 197 0.97 3.27 -22.73
CA PRO A 197 1.46 4.39 -21.91
C PRO A 197 1.78 4.06 -20.46
N ILE A 198 1.00 3.18 -19.81
CA ILE A 198 1.18 2.89 -18.38
C ILE A 198 2.27 1.84 -18.08
N HIS A 199 3.01 1.36 -19.08
CA HIS A 199 4.14 0.46 -18.85
C HIS A 199 5.37 1.22 -18.38
N ARG A 200 6.08 0.64 -17.40
CA ARG A 200 7.39 1.10 -16.94
C ARG A 200 8.43 0.63 -17.94
N ARG A 201 8.90 1.53 -18.79
CA ARG A 201 9.84 1.25 -19.89
C ARG A 201 11.13 0.64 -19.38
N SER A 202 11.59 1.03 -18.19
CA SER A 202 12.77 0.46 -17.55
C SER A 202 12.60 -1.02 -17.15
N PHE A 203 11.36 -1.49 -16.91
CA PHE A 203 11.07 -2.85 -16.41
C PHE A 203 10.85 -3.86 -17.54
N ILE A 204 10.48 -3.39 -18.72
CA ILE A 204 10.04 -4.26 -19.82
C ILE A 204 11.07 -4.42 -20.93
N ARG A 205 12.28 -3.89 -20.79
CA ARG A 205 13.33 -3.90 -21.84
C ARG A 205 13.61 -5.29 -22.42
N SER A 206 13.37 -6.36 -21.67
CA SER A 206 13.56 -7.75 -22.09
C SER A 206 12.34 -8.40 -22.77
N TYR A 207 11.23 -7.67 -22.87
CA TYR A 207 9.96 -8.16 -23.43
C TYR A 207 9.51 -7.40 -24.67
N VAL A 208 10.16 -6.28 -25.00
CA VAL A 208 9.91 -5.48 -26.20
C VAL A 208 10.96 -5.79 -27.26
#